data_AF-A0A3D5DEU3-F1
#
_entry.id   AF-A0A3D5DEU3-F1
#
_cell.length_a   1.000
_cell.length_b   1.000
_cell.length_c   1.000
_cell.angle_alpha   90.00
_cell.angle_beta   90.00
_cell.angle_gamma   90.00
#
_symmetry.space_group_name_H-M   'P 1'
#
loop_
_entity.id
_entity.type
_entity.pdbx_description
1 polymer ?
#
loop_
_entity_poly.entity_id
_entity_poly.type
_entity_poly.pdbx_seq_one_letter_code
_entity_poly.pdbx_strand_id
1 'polypeptide(L)'
;MRICTGNDYLNRLRDGREVWLEGSRVADVTAHPKLKRGATSMASLLDRQHDKTLSVQLSYSEANSEERYAMSFLQPKSMTDVVQRGAAFYDWAKWSNGMMGRTPDYLKCGSGKNCQDNAQRLTC
;
A
#
# COMPACT_ATOMS: atom_id res chain seq x y z
N MET A 1 -8.83 -2.40 -7.15
CA MET A 1 -7.46 -2.10 -7.61
C MET A 1 -6.53 -3.25 -7.30
N ARG A 2 -5.92 -3.85 -8.32
CA ARG A 2 -5.09 -5.05 -8.22
C ARG A 2 -3.92 -4.84 -7.26
N ILE A 3 -3.57 -5.86 -6.47
CA ILE A 3 -2.37 -5.83 -5.62
C ILE A 3 -1.12 -5.60 -6.48
N CYS A 4 -0.30 -4.64 -6.08
CA CYS A 4 0.92 -4.25 -6.81
C CYS A 4 2.15 -4.84 -6.14
N THR A 5 3.19 -5.11 -6.91
CA THR A 5 4.45 -5.59 -6.33
C THR A 5 5.27 -4.43 -5.79
N GLY A 6 6.22 -4.73 -4.91
CA GLY A 6 7.19 -3.77 -4.43
C GLY A 6 8.02 -3.17 -5.58
N ASN A 7 8.33 -3.96 -6.62
CA ASN A 7 9.02 -3.48 -7.80
C ASN A 7 8.18 -2.48 -8.60
N ASP A 8 6.89 -2.73 -8.78
CA ASP A 8 5.97 -1.78 -9.44
C ASP A 8 5.91 -0.46 -8.67
N TYR A 9 5.86 -0.54 -7.34
CA TYR A 9 5.89 0.63 -6.48
C TYR A 9 7.18 1.44 -6.65
N LEU A 10 8.35 0.79 -6.61
CA LEU A 10 9.64 1.46 -6.78
C LEU A 10 9.77 2.10 -8.17
N ASN A 11 9.34 1.42 -9.23
CA ASN A 11 9.39 1.97 -10.59
C ASN A 11 8.54 3.23 -10.72
N ARG A 12 7.39 3.29 -10.05
CA ARG A 12 6.52 4.47 -10.06
C ARG A 12 7.04 5.65 -9.26
N LEU A 13 7.94 5.42 -8.30
CA LEU A 13 8.63 6.53 -7.62
C LEU A 13 9.61 7.27 -8.55
N ARG A 14 9.91 6.72 -9.74
CA ARG A 14 10.78 7.30 -10.76
C ARG A 14 9.97 8.07 -11.82
N ASP A 15 9.05 8.93 -11.37
CA ASP A 15 8.12 9.71 -12.21
C ASP A 15 8.58 11.16 -12.46
N GLY A 16 9.79 11.52 -12.04
CA GLY A 16 10.31 12.88 -12.16
C GLY A 16 9.80 13.86 -11.11
N ARG A 17 9.15 13.36 -10.04
CA ARG A 17 8.69 14.17 -8.91
C ARG A 17 9.78 15.10 -8.36
N GLU A 18 9.34 16.25 -7.88
CA GLU A 18 10.20 17.23 -7.27
C GLU A 18 10.26 17.01 -5.76
N VAL A 19 11.36 16.42 -5.29
CA VAL A 19 11.61 16.18 -3.87
C VAL A 19 12.84 16.95 -3.45
N TRP A 20 12.71 17.74 -2.39
CA TRP A 20 13.80 18.53 -1.82
C TRP A 20 14.17 17.96 -0.46
N LEU A 21 15.47 17.78 -0.21
CA LEU A 21 15.99 17.33 1.06
C LEU A 21 17.28 18.09 1.36
N GLU A 22 17.35 18.73 2.53
CA GLU A 22 18.55 19.45 3.00
C GLU A 22 19.09 20.46 1.97
N GLY A 23 18.17 21.17 1.31
CA GLY A 23 18.51 22.20 0.32
C GLY A 23 18.92 21.68 -1.06
N SER A 24 18.94 20.36 -1.27
CA SER A 24 19.23 19.76 -2.58
C SER A 24 18.02 19.05 -3.16
N ARG A 25 17.85 19.13 -4.49
CA ARG A 25 16.84 18.34 -5.20
C ARG A 25 17.29 16.89 -5.32
N VAL A 26 16.43 15.98 -4.87
CA VAL A 26 16.61 14.54 -5.00
C VAL A 26 16.16 14.12 -6.39
N ALA A 27 17.10 13.64 -7.22
CA ALA A 27 16.80 13.17 -8.57
C ALA A 27 16.08 11.80 -8.59
N ASP A 28 16.41 10.91 -7.64
CA ASP A 28 15.79 9.60 -7.50
C ASP A 28 15.61 9.23 -6.01
N VAL A 29 14.35 9.13 -5.59
CA VAL A 29 13.96 8.75 -4.22
C VAL A 29 14.37 7.31 -3.89
N THR A 30 14.36 6.42 -4.89
CA THR A 30 14.69 5.00 -4.72
C THR A 30 16.19 4.76 -4.51
N ALA A 31 17.03 5.65 -5.04
CA ALA A 31 18.49 5.56 -4.92
C ALA A 31 19.07 6.43 -3.78
N HIS A 32 18.37 7.47 -3.36
CA HIS A 32 18.91 8.43 -2.39
C HIS A 32 19.26 7.78 -1.04
N PRO A 33 20.48 7.96 -0.49
CA PRO A 33 20.94 7.25 0.72
C PRO A 33 20.03 7.39 1.96
N LYS A 34 19.38 8.55 2.09
CA LYS A 34 18.47 8.87 3.21
C LYS A 34 17.03 8.37 3.02
N LEU A 35 16.62 8.06 1.79
CA LEU A 35 15.23 7.72 1.45
C LEU A 35 15.06 6.28 0.99
N LYS A 36 16.09 5.70 0.37
CA LYS A 36 16.06 4.35 -0.23
C LYS A 36 15.56 3.28 0.75
N ARG A 37 15.99 3.34 2.02
CA ARG A 37 15.61 2.34 3.04
C ARG A 37 14.11 2.39 3.32
N GLY A 38 13.52 3.59 3.43
CA GLY A 38 12.08 3.75 3.63
C GLY A 38 11.28 3.24 2.43
N ALA A 39 11.74 3.58 1.21
CA ALA A 39 11.12 3.09 -0.02
C ALA A 39 11.19 1.56 -0.16
N THR A 40 12.33 0.94 0.18
CA THR A 40 12.49 -0.52 0.18
C THR A 40 11.63 -1.20 1.25
N SER A 41 11.53 -0.63 2.45
CA SER A 41 10.62 -1.15 3.48
C SER A 41 9.17 -1.12 3.01
N MET A 42 8.73 -0.01 2.41
CA MET A 42 7.40 0.10 1.80
C MET A 42 7.17 -0.93 0.68
N ALA A 43 8.16 -1.13 -0.19
CA ALA A 43 8.10 -2.14 -1.25
C ALA A 43 7.93 -3.55 -0.66
N SER A 44 8.70 -3.88 0.39
CA SER A 44 8.64 -5.17 1.08
C SER A 44 7.28 -5.41 1.73
N LEU A 45 6.64 -4.37 2.26
CA LEU A 45 5.28 -4.46 2.80
C LEU A 45 4.25 -4.78 1.69
N LEU A 46 4.39 -4.17 0.52
CA LEU A 46 3.50 -4.43 -0.61
C LEU A 46 3.65 -5.86 -1.14
N ASP A 47 4.88 -6.39 -1.19
CA ASP A 47 5.17 -7.76 -1.62
C ASP A 47 4.50 -8.82 -0.73
N ARG A 48 4.27 -8.53 0.56
CA ARG A 48 3.56 -9.46 1.47
C ARG A 48 2.13 -9.78 1.04
N GLN A 49 1.48 -8.90 0.27
CA GLN A 49 0.13 -9.17 -0.26
C GLN A 49 0.13 -10.32 -1.28
N HIS A 50 1.28 -10.62 -1.88
CA HIS A 50 1.48 -11.72 -2.82
C HIS A 50 1.96 -13.02 -2.16
N ASP A 51 2.32 -12.98 -0.87
CA ASP A 51 2.68 -14.18 -0.11
C ASP A 51 1.44 -15.09 0.01
N LYS A 52 1.56 -16.36 -0.38
CA LYS A 52 0.46 -17.33 -0.36
C LYS A 52 -0.18 -17.49 1.03
N THR A 53 0.60 -17.30 2.08
CA THR A 53 0.14 -17.46 3.47
C THR A 53 -0.68 -16.26 3.94
N LEU A 54 -0.36 -15.06 3.46
CA LEU A 54 -0.97 -13.80 3.89
C LEU A 54 -1.97 -13.24 2.88
N SER A 55 -1.93 -13.71 1.64
CA SER A 55 -2.75 -13.16 0.55
C SER A 55 -4.24 -13.25 0.87
N VAL A 56 -4.70 -14.32 1.51
CA VAL A 56 -6.11 -14.47 1.92
C VAL A 56 -6.53 -13.46 2.99
N GLN A 57 -5.61 -13.09 3.88
CA GLN A 57 -5.87 -12.13 4.96
C GLN A 57 -5.68 -10.67 4.52
N LEU A 58 -4.76 -10.41 3.60
CA LEU A 58 -4.39 -9.05 3.17
C LEU A 58 -5.07 -8.62 1.86
N SER A 59 -5.69 -9.55 1.13
CA SER A 59 -6.45 -9.26 -0.09
C SER A 59 -7.73 -10.10 -0.20
N TYR A 60 -8.71 -9.57 -0.94
CA TYR A 60 -9.94 -10.27 -1.29
C TYR A 60 -10.11 -10.36 -2.81
N SER A 61 -10.92 -11.30 -3.26
CA SER A 61 -11.36 -11.41 -4.65
C SER A 61 -12.86 -11.17 -4.72
N GLU A 62 -13.33 -10.57 -5.81
CA GLU A 62 -14.76 -10.48 -6.09
C GLU A 62 -15.25 -11.77 -6.75
N ALA A 63 -16.53 -12.12 -6.55
CA ALA A 63 -17.08 -13.44 -6.92
C ALA A 63 -16.94 -13.81 -8.41
N ASN A 64 -16.64 -12.85 -9.28
CA ASN A 64 -16.54 -13.01 -10.74
C ASN A 64 -15.19 -12.53 -11.31
N SER A 65 -14.16 -12.36 -10.48
CA SER A 65 -12.85 -11.89 -10.93
C SER A 65 -11.73 -12.71 -10.30
N GLU A 66 -10.76 -13.11 -11.12
CA GLU A 66 -9.48 -13.67 -10.66
C GLU A 66 -8.56 -12.59 -10.07
N GLU A 67 -8.93 -11.31 -10.19
CA GLU A 67 -8.16 -10.21 -9.63
C GLU A 67 -8.31 -10.13 -8.12
N ARG A 68 -7.17 -9.98 -7.45
CA ARG A 68 -7.11 -9.75 -6.01
C ARG A 68 -6.94 -8.26 -5.72
N TYR A 69 -7.75 -7.76 -4.80
CA TYR A 69 -7.75 -6.38 -4.34
C TYR A 69 -7.30 -6.32 -2.88
N ALA A 70 -6.55 -5.28 -2.50
CA ALA A 70 -6.13 -5.12 -1.11
C ALA A 70 -7.33 -4.99 -0.17
N MET A 71 -7.29 -5.61 1.02
CA MET A 71 -8.38 -5.58 2.00
C MET A 71 -8.77 -4.17 2.45
N SER A 72 -7.87 -3.20 2.30
CA SER A 72 -8.15 -1.79 2.57
C SER A 72 -9.27 -1.22 1.69
N PHE A 73 -9.52 -1.79 0.50
CA PHE A 73 -10.60 -1.39 -0.42
C PHE A 73 -11.93 -2.09 -0.17
N LEU A 74 -11.97 -3.12 0.68
CA LEU A 74 -13.22 -3.80 1.00
C LEU A 74 -14.16 -2.80 1.67
N GLN A 75 -15.29 -2.51 1.02
CA GLN A 75 -16.37 -1.75 1.63
C GLN A 75 -17.15 -2.68 2.56
N PRO A 76 -17.02 -2.55 3.89
CA PRO A 76 -17.66 -3.47 4.80
C PRO A 76 -19.19 -3.30 4.74
N LYS A 77 -19.90 -4.40 4.49
CA LYS A 77 -21.37 -4.47 4.51
C LYS A 77 -21.88 -5.35 5.65
N SER A 78 -20.97 -6.06 6.32
CA SER A 78 -21.27 -6.96 7.44
C SER A 78 -20.26 -6.81 8.59
N MET A 79 -20.60 -7.31 9.77
CA MET A 79 -19.68 -7.39 10.91
C MET A 79 -18.43 -8.21 10.58
N THR A 80 -18.61 -9.30 9.83
CA THR A 80 -17.51 -10.17 9.41
C THR A 80 -16.49 -9.39 8.56
N ASP A 81 -16.95 -8.53 7.66
CA ASP A 81 -16.06 -7.70 6.83
C ASP A 81 -15.25 -6.73 7.68
N VAL A 82 -15.86 -6.15 8.72
CA VAL A 82 -15.17 -5.25 9.66
C VAL A 82 -14.06 -6.00 10.42
N VAL A 83 -14.35 -7.20 10.90
CA VAL A 83 -13.37 -8.05 11.60
C VAL A 83 -12.22 -8.45 10.68
N GLN A 84 -12.52 -8.91 9.45
CA GLN A 84 -11.50 -9.28 8.47
C GLN A 84 -10.61 -8.10 8.08
N ARG A 85 -11.22 -6.93 7.85
CA ARG A 85 -10.48 -5.69 7.56
C ARG A 85 -9.61 -5.25 8.74
N GLY A 86 -10.12 -5.36 9.96
CA GLY A 86 -9.36 -5.09 11.18
C GLY A 86 -8.14 -6.02 11.33
N ALA A 87 -8.30 -7.31 11.05
CA ALA A 87 -7.19 -8.28 11.06
C ALA A 87 -6.12 -7.94 10.01
N ALA A 88 -6.51 -7.46 8.84
CA ALA A 88 -5.58 -7.02 7.81
C ALA A 88 -4.77 -5.79 8.27
N PHE A 89 -5.44 -4.76 8.82
CA PHE A 89 -4.77 -3.56 9.36
C PHE A 89 -3.84 -3.90 10.53
N TYR A 90 -4.25 -4.83 11.37
CA TYR A 90 -3.44 -5.28 12.49
C TYR A 90 -2.15 -5.99 12.03
N ASP A 91 -2.19 -6.79 10.97
CA ASP A 91 -0.97 -7.39 10.40
C ASP A 91 0.00 -6.33 9.88
N TRP A 92 -0.53 -5.29 9.20
CA TRP A 92 0.28 -4.17 8.70
C TRP A 92 0.93 -3.38 9.83
N ALA A 93 0.17 -3.11 10.90
CA ALA A 93 0.69 -2.47 12.10
C ALA A 93 1.75 -3.33 12.79
N LYS A 94 1.53 -4.64 12.91
CA LYS A 94 2.50 -5.58 13.49
C LYS A 94 3.80 -5.64 12.70
N TRP A 95 3.72 -5.70 11.37
CA TRP A 95 4.91 -5.78 10.52
C TRP A 95 5.83 -4.57 10.72
N SER A 96 5.26 -3.38 10.89
CA SER A 96 6.02 -2.16 11.15
C SER A 96 6.30 -1.89 12.63
N ASN A 97 5.92 -2.80 13.54
CA ASN A 97 5.89 -2.56 14.98
C ASN A 97 5.19 -1.24 15.37
N GLY A 98 4.17 -0.84 14.60
CA GLY A 98 3.45 0.43 14.76
C GLY A 98 4.19 1.68 14.30
N MET A 99 5.41 1.56 13.75
CA MET A 99 6.24 2.72 13.38
C MET A 99 5.80 3.39 12.08
N MET A 100 5.08 2.67 11.21
CA MET A 100 4.65 3.19 9.91
C MET A 100 3.14 3.50 9.93
N GLY A 101 2.78 4.69 10.42
CA GLY A 101 1.37 5.11 10.52
C GLY A 101 0.76 5.68 9.22
N ARG A 102 1.54 5.83 8.15
CA ARG A 102 1.11 6.34 6.84
C ARG A 102 1.28 5.28 5.75
N THR A 103 1.05 4.03 6.11
CA THR A 103 1.02 2.93 5.15
C THR A 103 -0.15 3.08 4.17
N PRO A 104 -0.09 2.40 3.01
CA PRO A 104 -1.06 2.60 1.93
C PRO A 104 -2.52 2.33 2.33
N ASP A 105 -2.78 1.57 3.38
CA ASP A 105 -4.10 1.27 3.94
C ASP A 105 -4.75 2.46 4.64
N TYR A 106 -3.94 3.33 5.26
CA TYR A 106 -4.42 4.48 6.03
C TYR A 106 -5.24 5.44 5.17
N LEU A 107 -4.68 5.88 4.02
CA LEU A 107 -5.34 6.85 3.14
C LEU A 107 -6.58 6.27 2.45
N LYS A 108 -6.64 4.94 2.32
CA LYS A 108 -7.73 4.24 1.65
C LYS A 108 -8.99 4.15 2.51
N CYS A 109 -8.93 4.49 3.80
CA CYS A 109 -10.07 4.46 4.71
C CYS A 109 -10.99 5.70 4.63
N GLY A 110 -10.51 6.83 4.11
CA GLY A 110 -11.24 8.12 4.14
C GLY A 110 -11.74 8.66 2.79
N SER A 111 -11.43 7.98 1.70
CA SER A 111 -11.68 8.49 0.35
C SER A 111 -13.02 8.00 -0.20
N GLY A 112 -14.01 8.88 -0.28
CA GLY A 112 -15.21 8.67 -1.11
C GLY A 112 -14.83 8.40 -2.57
N LYS A 113 -15.76 7.86 -3.38
CA LYS A 113 -15.51 7.34 -4.74
C LYS A 113 -14.61 8.23 -5.61
N ASN A 114 -14.71 9.56 -5.50
CA ASN A 114 -13.91 10.52 -6.28
C ASN A 114 -12.43 10.68 -5.83
N CYS A 115 -12.07 10.32 -4.60
CA CYS A 115 -10.69 10.32 -4.12
C CYS A 115 -9.97 8.99 -4.40
N GLN A 116 -10.70 7.93 -4.73
CA GLN A 116 -10.11 6.66 -5.12
C GLN A 116 -9.25 6.85 -6.38
N ASP A 117 -9.67 7.69 -7.33
CA ASP A 117 -8.96 7.94 -8.59
C ASP A 117 -7.61 8.66 -8.43
N ASN A 118 -7.45 9.51 -7.41
CA ASN A 118 -6.17 10.18 -7.16
C ASN A 118 -5.25 9.35 -6.23
N ALA A 119 -5.83 8.59 -5.29
CA ALA A 119 -5.09 7.61 -4.48
C ALA A 119 -4.54 6.44 -5.32
N GLN A 120 -5.21 6.11 -6.44
CA GLN A 120 -4.78 5.16 -7.49
C GLN A 120 -3.51 5.59 -8.27
N ARG A 121 -3.00 6.82 -8.09
CA ARG A 121 -1.68 7.22 -8.61
C ARG A 121 -0.56 7.01 -7.60
N LEU A 122 -0.87 7.02 -6.30
CA LEU A 122 0.11 7.16 -5.22
C LEU A 122 0.31 5.90 -4.38
N THR A 123 -0.61 4.93 -4.42
CA THR A 123 -0.58 3.74 -3.56
C THR A 123 -0.57 2.45 -4.36
N CYS A 124 0.29 2.50 -5.38
CA CYS A 124 0.18 2.06 -6.77
C CYS A 124 -0.86 2.81 -7.58
#